data_AF-X1B734-F1
#
_entry.id   AF-X1B734-F1
#
_cell.length_a   1.000
_cell.length_b   1.000
_cell.length_c   1.000
_cell.angle_alpha   90.00
_cell.angle_beta   90.00
_cell.angle_gamma   90.00
#
_symmetry.space_group_name_H-M   'P 1'
#
loop_
_entity.id
_entity.type
_entity.pdbx_description
1 polymer ?
#
loop_
_entity_poly.entity_id
_entity_poly.type
_entity_poly.pdbx_seq_one_letter_code
_entity_poly.pdbx_strand_id
1 'polypeptide(L)'
;MNDKSSNESDELKELREQTKWLRLLALPTVIKTIEENIKTKEQKRIYDLSDGIKSTNDVAKKLFEERIKVSHMTVYNYWKRWFALGLVVPSEKYSGRYKKIVELSDLNIQ
;
A
#
# COMPACT_ATOMS: atom_id res chain seq x y z
N MET A 1 -44.65 1.38 -12.90
CA MET A 1 -43.40 1.73 -12.20
C MET A 1 -42.26 1.23 -13.07
N ASN A 2 -41.59 2.13 -13.79
CA ASN A 2 -40.51 1.76 -14.69
C ASN A 2 -39.27 1.39 -13.88
N ASP A 3 -38.93 0.11 -13.94
CA ASP A 3 -37.64 -0.43 -13.55
C ASP A 3 -36.57 0.17 -14.48
N LYS A 4 -35.90 1.22 -14.01
CA LYS A 4 -34.66 1.70 -14.63
C LYS A 4 -33.55 0.77 -14.16
N SER A 5 -33.40 -0.36 -14.84
CA SER A 5 -32.13 -1.09 -14.83
C SER A 5 -31.05 -0.10 -15.30
N SER A 6 -30.20 0.32 -14.36
CA SER A 6 -29.13 1.30 -14.55
C SER A 6 -28.20 0.85 -15.68
N ASN A 7 -28.44 1.36 -16.89
CA ASN A 7 -27.55 1.21 -18.03
C ASN A 7 -26.25 1.94 -17.67
N GLU A 8 -25.17 1.19 -17.40
CA GLU A 8 -23.87 1.76 -17.06
C GLU A 8 -23.42 2.71 -18.18
N SER A 9 -23.08 3.96 -17.81
CA SER A 9 -22.71 4.99 -18.79
C SER A 9 -21.48 4.55 -19.58
N ASP A 10 -21.42 4.90 -20.86
CA ASP A 10 -20.33 4.45 -21.72
C ASP A 10 -18.97 5.01 -21.26
N GLU A 11 -18.95 6.16 -20.59
CA GLU A 11 -17.76 6.73 -19.95
C GLU A 11 -17.24 5.82 -18.82
N LEU A 12 -18.12 5.23 -18.02
CA LEU A 12 -17.72 4.30 -16.94
C LEU A 12 -17.11 3.02 -17.51
N LYS A 13 -17.64 2.52 -18.64
CA LYS A 13 -17.07 1.35 -19.32
C LYS A 13 -15.68 1.66 -19.86
N GLU A 14 -15.52 2.82 -20.49
CA GLU A 14 -14.23 3.24 -21.02
C GLU A 14 -13.18 3.41 -19.90
N LEU A 15 -13.55 4.05 -18.79
CA LEU A 15 -12.67 4.20 -17.62
C LEU A 15 -12.23 2.85 -17.04
N ARG A 16 -13.13 1.86 -17.01
CA ARG A 16 -12.79 0.51 -16.55
C ARG A 16 -11.81 -0.19 -17.49
N GLU A 17 -12.01 -0.08 -18.81
CA GLU A 17 -11.08 -0.65 -19.78
C GLU A 17 -9.71 0.04 -19.70
N GLN A 18 -9.66 1.37 -19.60
CA GLN A 18 -8.41 2.10 -19.38
C GLN A 18 -7.71 1.65 -18.09
N THR A 19 -8.46 1.46 -16.99
CA THR A 19 -7.93 0.96 -15.71
C THR A 19 -7.34 -0.43 -15.83
N LYS A 20 -7.99 -1.32 -16.59
CA LYS A 20 -7.50 -2.68 -16.85
C LYS A 20 -6.15 -2.66 -17.58
N TRP A 21 -6.03 -1.86 -18.64
CA TRP A 21 -4.77 -1.71 -19.37
C TRP A 21 -3.69 -1.04 -18.52
N LEU A 22 -4.04 -0.02 -17.74
CA LEU A 22 -3.11 0.63 -16.82
C LEU A 22 -2.57 -0.35 -15.78
N ARG A 23 -3.43 -1.20 -15.20
CA ARG A 23 -2.99 -2.25 -14.27
C ARG A 23 -2.01 -3.21 -14.94
N LEU A 24 -2.31 -3.68 -16.15
CA LEU A 24 -1.42 -4.59 -16.89
C LEU A 24 -0.04 -3.97 -17.13
N LEU A 25 0.01 -2.68 -17.47
CA LEU A 25 1.27 -1.95 -17.71
C LEU A 25 2.03 -1.63 -16.41
N ALA A 26 1.33 -1.26 -15.36
CA ALA A 26 1.93 -0.77 -14.12
C ALA A 26 2.36 -1.90 -13.15
N LEU A 27 1.62 -3.02 -13.12
CA LEU A 27 1.87 -4.10 -12.16
C LEU A 27 3.32 -4.63 -12.17
N PRO A 28 3.95 -4.91 -13.33
CA PRO A 28 5.35 -5.35 -13.35
C PRO A 28 6.31 -4.34 -12.71
N THR A 29 6.09 -3.04 -12.94
CA THR A 29 6.88 -1.97 -12.34
C THR A 29 6.66 -1.88 -10.84
N VAL A 30 5.42 -2.03 -10.36
CA VAL A 30 5.10 -2.05 -8.93
C VAL A 30 5.80 -3.23 -8.23
N ILE A 31 5.68 -4.44 -8.79
CA ILE A 31 6.33 -5.65 -8.26
C ILE A 31 7.83 -5.43 -8.15
N LYS A 32 8.48 -5.01 -9.24
CA LYS A 32 9.92 -4.74 -9.26
C LYS A 32 10.32 -3.70 -8.21
N THR A 33 9.55 -2.62 -8.09
CA THR A 33 9.83 -1.55 -7.12
C THR A 33 9.73 -2.04 -5.68
N ILE A 34 8.75 -2.89 -5.38
CA ILE A 34 8.59 -3.53 -4.06
C ILE A 34 9.78 -4.46 -3.79
N GLU A 35 10.13 -5.36 -4.70
CA GLU A 35 11.23 -6.31 -4.53
C GLU A 35 12.59 -5.61 -4.35
N GLU A 36 12.80 -4.48 -5.02
CA GLU A 36 14.02 -3.69 -4.91
C GLU A 36 14.15 -2.91 -3.59
N ASN A 37 13.02 -2.55 -2.95
CA ASN A 37 12.99 -1.62 -1.82
C ASN A 37 12.44 -2.20 -0.50
N ILE A 38 11.76 -3.35 -0.54
CA ILE A 38 11.13 -4.04 0.59
C ILE A 38 11.65 -5.49 0.63
N LYS A 39 12.90 -5.63 1.06
CA LYS A 39 13.67 -6.89 0.96
C LYS A 39 13.63 -7.71 2.23
N THR A 40 13.85 -7.06 3.36
CA THR A 40 14.03 -7.76 4.64
C THR A 40 12.69 -8.14 5.23
N LYS A 41 12.68 -9.19 6.06
CA LYS A 41 11.49 -9.60 6.84
C LYS A 41 10.91 -8.42 7.65
N GLU A 42 11.80 -7.60 8.21
CA GLU A 42 11.44 -6.37 8.90
C GLU A 42 10.67 -5.40 7.99
N GLN A 43 11.25 -5.08 6.83
CA GLN A 43 10.66 -4.13 5.89
C GLN A 43 9.29 -4.59 5.42
N LYS A 44 9.17 -5.88 5.04
CA LYS A 44 7.89 -6.48 4.63
C LYS A 44 6.86 -6.36 5.74
N ARG A 45 7.24 -6.68 6.98
CA ARG A 45 6.34 -6.59 8.12
C ARG A 45 5.90 -5.17 8.44
N ILE A 46 6.81 -4.19 8.36
CA ILE A 46 6.47 -2.76 8.51
C ILE A 46 5.49 -2.34 7.42
N TYR A 47 5.76 -2.72 6.17
CA TYR A 47 4.89 -2.40 5.03
C TYR A 47 3.49 -2.97 5.24
N ASP A 48 3.36 -4.25 5.60
CA ASP A 48 2.06 -4.89 5.87
C ASP A 48 1.25 -4.18 6.96
N LEU A 49 1.94 -3.71 8.02
CA LEU A 49 1.34 -2.98 9.14
C LEU A 49 0.98 -1.52 8.81
N SER A 50 1.36 -1.02 7.63
CA SER A 50 1.09 0.35 7.18
C SER A 50 -0.33 0.47 6.64
N ASP A 51 -1.29 0.69 7.54
CA ASP A 51 -2.74 0.75 7.25
C ASP A 51 -3.32 2.17 7.27
N GLY A 52 -2.49 3.19 7.53
CA GLY A 52 -2.92 4.58 7.72
C GLY A 52 -3.61 4.85 9.06
N ILE A 53 -3.75 3.84 9.91
CA ILE A 53 -4.39 3.92 11.23
C ILE A 53 -3.35 3.81 12.34
N LYS A 54 -2.41 2.87 12.26
CA LYS A 54 -1.38 2.68 13.29
C LYS A 54 -0.31 3.78 13.21
N SER A 55 0.10 4.31 14.36
CA SER A 55 1.25 5.22 14.44
C SER A 55 2.57 4.46 14.31
N THR A 56 3.67 5.19 14.10
CA THR A 56 5.02 4.60 14.09
C THR A 56 5.36 3.88 15.40
N ASN A 57 4.87 4.40 16.54
CA ASN A 57 5.02 3.76 17.85
C ASN A 57 4.22 2.46 17.95
N ASP A 58 2.99 2.43 17.43
CA ASP A 58 2.16 1.22 17.42
C ASP A 58 2.80 0.12 16.57
N VAL A 59 3.33 0.49 15.40
CA VAL A 59 4.04 -0.43 14.51
C VAL A 59 5.32 -0.96 15.17
N ALA A 60 6.14 -0.08 15.75
CA ALA A 60 7.36 -0.48 16.46
C ALA A 60 7.08 -1.40 17.65
N LYS A 61 6.04 -1.09 18.43
CA LYS A 61 5.56 -1.95 19.53
C LYS A 61 5.16 -3.33 19.00
N LYS A 62 4.38 -3.38 17.91
CA LYS A 62 3.94 -4.65 17.34
C LYS A 62 5.10 -5.51 16.84
N LEU A 63 6.08 -4.89 16.20
CA LEU A 63 7.32 -5.56 15.76
C LEU A 63 8.11 -6.09 16.95
N PHE A 64 8.21 -5.32 18.04
CA PHE A 64 8.88 -5.76 19.25
C PHE A 64 8.21 -7.00 19.87
N GLU A 65 6.87 -7.05 19.93
CA GLU A 65 6.11 -8.26 20.33
C GLU A 65 6.45 -9.48 19.46
N GLU A 66 6.71 -9.26 18.17
CA GLU A 66 7.13 -10.27 17.20
C GLU A 66 8.65 -10.55 17.20
N ARG A 67 9.37 -10.01 18.20
CA ARG A 67 10.84 -10.12 18.37
C ARG A 67 11.66 -9.46 17.25
N ILE A 68 11.07 -8.52 16.52
CA ILE A 68 11.75 -7.67 15.52
C ILE A 68 12.03 -6.31 16.16
N LYS A 69 13.31 -6.01 16.42
CA LYS A 69 13.71 -4.77 17.11
C LYS A 69 13.83 -3.61 16.13
N VAL A 70 12.83 -2.74 16.11
CA VAL A 70 12.77 -1.57 15.21
C VAL A 70 12.35 -0.36 16.01
N SER A 71 13.04 0.77 15.80
CA SER A 71 12.61 2.04 16.40
C SER A 71 11.46 2.66 15.60
N HIS A 72 10.60 3.44 16.27
CA HIS A 72 9.55 4.21 15.56
C HIS A 72 10.15 5.16 14.50
N MET A 73 11.38 5.65 14.72
CA MET A 73 12.10 6.51 13.77
C MET A 73 12.50 5.73 12.51
N THR A 74 12.90 4.46 12.66
CA THR A 74 13.19 3.57 11.51
C THR A 74 11.92 3.35 10.67
N VAL A 75 10.77 3.11 11.32
CA VAL A 75 9.47 3.00 10.63
C VAL A 75 9.16 4.27 9.85
N TYR A 76 9.31 5.44 10.48
CA TYR A 76 9.09 6.73 9.83
C TYR A 76 10.00 6.92 8.60
N ASN A 77 11.28 6.59 8.72
CA ASN A 77 12.25 6.72 7.63
C ASN A 77 11.91 5.81 6.45
N TYR A 78 11.42 4.58 6.70
CA TYR A 78 10.93 3.72 5.63
C TYR A 78 9.67 4.30 4.97
N TRP A 79 8.69 4.76 5.75
CA TRP A 79 7.51 5.43 5.19
C TRP A 79 7.85 6.62 4.31
N LYS A 80 8.79 7.47 4.72
CA LYS A 80 9.23 8.61 3.91
C LYS A 80 9.85 8.17 2.58
N ARG A 81 10.68 7.13 2.58
CA ARG A 81 11.28 6.57 1.36
C ARG A 81 10.22 5.94 0.45
N TRP A 82 9.35 5.12 1.01
CA TRP A 82 8.29 4.45 0.26
C TRP A 82 7.23 5.40 -0.27
N PHE A 83 6.97 6.51 0.42
CA PHE A 83 6.10 7.57 -0.07
C PHE A 83 6.68 8.22 -1.33
N ALA A 84 7.98 8.53 -1.32
CA ALA A 84 8.66 9.09 -2.50
C ALA A 84 8.63 8.13 -3.71
N LEU A 85 8.54 6.82 -3.46
CA LEU A 85 8.41 5.77 -4.48
C LEU A 85 6.95 5.45 -4.86
N GLY A 86 5.97 6.09 -4.21
CA GLY A 86 4.55 5.79 -4.43
C GLY A 86 4.12 4.40 -3.96
N LEU A 87 4.80 3.79 -2.99
CA LEU A 87 4.41 2.48 -2.42
C LEU A 87 3.43 2.62 -1.26
N VAL A 88 3.41 3.79 -0.63
CA VAL A 88 2.47 4.18 0.43
C VAL A 88 1.91 5.56 0.17
N VAL A 89 0.74 5.85 0.71
CA VAL A 89 0.09 7.17 0.69
C VAL A 89 -0.15 7.69 2.10
N PRO A 90 -0.17 9.01 2.33
CA PRO A 90 -0.55 9.56 3.63
C PRO A 90 -1.97 9.14 4.00
N SER A 91 -2.19 8.93 5.31
CA SER A 91 -3.54 8.73 5.84
C SER A 91 -4.36 10.00 5.68
N GLU A 92 -5.59 9.86 5.19
CA GLU A 92 -6.55 10.97 5.08
C GLU A 92 -6.99 11.48 6.47
N LYS A 93 -6.95 10.63 7.49
CA LYS A 93 -7.49 10.92 8.82
C LYS A 93 -6.42 11.30 9.86
N TYR A 94 -5.22 10.75 9.73
CA TYR A 94 -4.20 10.88 10.77
C TYR A 94 -2.87 11.38 10.19
N SER A 95 -2.47 12.59 10.59
CA SER A 95 -1.21 13.20 10.16
C SER A 95 0.00 12.32 10.53
N GLY A 96 0.95 12.20 9.59
CA GLY A 96 2.19 11.44 9.77
C GLY A 96 2.04 9.92 9.69
N ARG A 97 0.84 9.38 9.41
CA ARG A 97 0.61 7.94 9.19
C ARG A 97 0.53 7.65 7.69
N TYR A 98 0.97 6.46 7.31
CA TYR A 98 0.99 6.02 5.92
C TYR A 98 0.23 4.71 5.75
N LYS A 99 -0.45 4.58 4.60
CA LYS A 99 -1.20 3.41 4.17
C LYS A 99 -0.53 2.84 2.91
N LYS A 100 -0.32 1.53 2.87
CA LYS A 100 0.16 0.84 1.67
C LYS A 100 -0.85 0.90 0.53
N ILE A 101 -0.36 1.02 -0.70
CA ILE A 101 -1.20 1.08 -1.91
C ILE A 101 -1.65 -0.32 -2.34
N VAL A 102 -0.84 -1.35 -2.08
CA VAL A 102 -1.11 -2.74 -2.47
C VAL A 102 -0.74 -3.68 -1.32
N GLU A 103 -1.46 -4.79 -1.20
CA GLU A 103 -1.11 -5.88 -0.28
C GLU A 103 0.00 -6.73 -0.91
N LEU A 104 1.05 -7.08 -0.14
CA LEU A 104 2.11 -7.95 -0.66
C LEU A 104 1.59 -9.34 -1.07
N SER A 105 0.57 -9.83 -0.34
CA SER A 105 -0.08 -11.11 -0.61
C SER A 105 -0.79 -11.16 -1.96
N ASP A 106 -1.37 -10.04 -2.42
CA ASP A 106 -2.00 -9.96 -3.75
C ASP A 106 -0.98 -10.10 -4.89
N LEU A 107 0.30 -9.85 -4.60
CA LEU A 107 1.41 -9.94 -5.55
C LEU A 107 2.24 -11.21 -5.39
N ASN A 108 1.85 -12.13 -4.50
CA ASN A 108 2.63 -13.32 -4.12
C ASN A 108 4.06 -13.00 -3.64
N ILE A 109 4.27 -11.82 -3.06
CA ILE A 109 5.56 -11.41 -2.47
C ILE A 109 5.52 -11.78 -0.98
N GLN A 110 6.36 -12.75 -0.56
CA GLN A 110 6.49 -13.24 0.82
C GLN A 110 7.79 -12.82 1.48
#